data_AF-A0A8T3PTS2-F1
#
_entry.id   AF-A0A8T3PTS2-F1
#
_cell.length_a   1.000
_cell.length_b   1.000
_cell.length_c   1.000
_cell.angle_alpha   90.00
_cell.angle_beta   90.00
_cell.angle_gamma   90.00
#
_symmetry.space_group_name_H-M   'P 1'
#
loop_
_entity.id
_entity.type
_entity.pdbx_description
1 polymer ?
#
loop_
_entity_poly.entity_id
_entity_poly.type
_entity_poly.pdbx_seq_one_letter_code
_entity_poly.pdbx_strand_id
1 'polypeptide(L)'
;MAHEPGAPAPLADGLGHAGTREEQIRADRPPGIAAFYGRQMRLSGDPHRVLHRMMECLAESLWRAERDRRLPDEETYLDCLVRM
;
A
#
# COMPACT_ATOMS: atom_id res chain seq x y z
N MET A 1 -6.11 22.32 21.36
CA MET A 1 -5.88 20.94 20.90
C MET A 1 -6.96 20.61 19.88
N ALA A 2 -6.82 21.09 18.64
CA ALA A 2 -7.77 20.80 17.56
C ALA A 2 -7.04 20.97 16.21
N HIS A 3 -6.98 19.85 15.49
CA HIS A 3 -6.90 19.63 14.04
C HIS A 3 -6.15 20.62 13.14
N GLU A 4 -5.08 20.13 12.51
CA GLU A 4 -4.87 20.16 11.04
C GLU A 4 -3.83 19.04 10.73
N PRO A 5 -4.20 17.81 10.37
CA PRO A 5 -3.27 16.94 9.65
C PRO A 5 -3.02 17.61 8.29
N GLY A 6 -1.78 18.06 8.09
CA GLY A 6 -1.35 18.78 6.89
C GLY A 6 -1.89 18.13 5.63
N ALA A 7 -2.48 18.97 4.78
CA ALA A 7 -3.11 18.61 3.52
C ALA A 7 -2.35 17.51 2.78
N PRO A 8 -3.03 16.47 2.23
CA PRO A 8 -2.36 15.49 1.39
C PRO A 8 -1.77 16.22 0.19
N ALA A 9 -0.44 16.12 0.05
CA ALA A 9 0.26 16.63 -1.12
C ALA A 9 -0.35 16.01 -2.39
N PRO A 10 -0.47 16.77 -3.49
CA PRO A 10 -0.94 16.24 -4.76
C PRO A 10 0.14 15.34 -5.39
N LEU A 11 0.30 14.12 -4.89
CA LEU A 11 1.20 13.09 -5.42
C LEU A 11 0.54 12.22 -6.51
N ALA A 12 -0.23 12.85 -7.41
CA ALA A 12 -0.96 12.14 -8.45
C ALA A 12 -0.23 12.09 -9.81
N ASP A 13 1.05 12.44 -9.89
CA ASP A 13 1.82 12.44 -11.16
C ASP A 13 3.00 11.45 -11.13
N GLY A 14 2.74 10.25 -10.62
CA GLY A 14 3.70 9.14 -10.59
C GLY A 14 3.07 7.80 -10.24
N LEU A 15 1.86 7.83 -9.71
CA LEU A 15 1.00 6.67 -9.43
C LEU A 15 -0.37 6.83 -10.13
N GLY A 16 -0.39 7.40 -11.34
CA GLY A 16 -1.62 7.73 -12.08
C GLY A 16 -2.47 6.52 -12.52
N HIS A 17 -2.07 5.30 -12.18
CA HIS A 17 -2.79 4.06 -12.48
C HIS A 17 -2.75 3.06 -11.31
N ALA A 18 -2.82 3.51 -10.06
CA ALA A 18 -3.14 2.58 -8.97
C ALA A 18 -4.62 2.20 -9.06
N GLY A 19 -4.92 1.11 -9.76
CA GLY A 19 -6.21 0.43 -9.65
C GLY A 19 -6.54 0.11 -8.19
N THR A 20 -7.78 -0.28 -7.91
CA THR A 20 -8.16 -0.71 -6.54
C THR A 20 -7.22 -1.81 -6.03
N ARG A 21 -7.15 -2.03 -4.72
CA ARG A 21 -6.34 -3.14 -4.16
C ARG A 21 -6.69 -4.48 -4.79
N GLU A 22 -7.97 -4.68 -5.09
CA GLU A 22 -8.45 -5.86 -5.80
C GLU A 22 -7.88 -5.94 -7.21
N GLU A 23 -7.75 -4.82 -7.91
CA GLU A 23 -7.08 -4.76 -9.21
C GLU A 23 -5.59 -5.07 -9.09
N GLN A 24 -4.90 -4.49 -8.11
CA GLN A 24 -3.49 -4.79 -7.83
C GLN A 24 -3.27 -6.28 -7.52
N ILE A 25 -4.16 -6.88 -6.73
CA ILE A 25 -4.14 -8.33 -6.42
C ILE A 25 -4.41 -9.15 -7.69
N ARG A 26 -5.40 -8.77 -8.51
CA ARG A 26 -5.72 -9.48 -9.76
C ARG A 26 -4.61 -9.37 -10.80
N ALA A 27 -3.97 -8.21 -10.89
CA ALA A 27 -2.88 -7.93 -11.80
C ALA A 27 -1.52 -8.43 -11.29
N ASP A 28 -1.45 -8.90 -10.05
CA ASP A 28 -0.20 -9.18 -9.32
C ASP A 28 0.81 -8.02 -9.45
N ARG A 29 0.33 -6.80 -9.18
CA ARG A 29 1.11 -5.56 -9.25
C ARG A 29 1.05 -4.81 -7.92
N PRO A 30 2.16 -4.71 -7.19
CA PRO A 30 3.49 -5.25 -7.51
C PRO A 30 3.58 -6.80 -7.41
N PRO A 31 4.54 -7.43 -8.10
CA PRO A 31 4.64 -8.90 -8.18
C PRO A 31 4.78 -9.53 -6.79
N GLY A 32 3.97 -10.55 -6.51
CA GLY A 32 3.92 -11.23 -5.21
C GLY A 32 2.86 -10.70 -4.24
N ILE A 33 2.14 -9.63 -4.59
CA ILE A 33 1.03 -9.12 -3.78
C ILE A 33 -0.12 -10.12 -3.70
N ALA A 34 -0.41 -10.88 -4.76
CA ALA A 34 -1.46 -11.88 -4.75
C ALA A 34 -1.09 -13.06 -3.82
N ALA A 35 0.19 -13.46 -3.84
CA ALA A 35 0.70 -14.50 -2.97
C ALA A 35 0.67 -14.07 -1.49
N PHE A 36 1.01 -12.81 -1.19
CA PHE A 36 0.85 -12.23 0.15
C PHE A 36 -0.62 -12.23 0.58
N TYR A 37 -1.52 -11.71 -0.25
CA TYR A 37 -2.95 -11.67 0.06
C TYR A 37 -3.51 -13.07 0.36
N GLY A 38 -3.19 -14.06 -0.46
CA GLY A 38 -3.60 -15.45 -0.24
C GLY A 38 -3.06 -16.05 1.07
N ARG A 39 -1.82 -15.74 1.45
CA ARG A 39 -1.24 -16.15 2.75
C ARG A 39 -1.96 -15.48 3.91
N GLN A 40 -2.18 -14.17 3.86
CA GLN A 40 -2.86 -13.46 4.94
C GLN A 40 -4.34 -13.84 5.04
N MET A 41 -5.00 -14.18 3.94
CA MET A 41 -6.35 -14.74 3.95
C MET A 41 -6.42 -16.08 4.66
N ARG A 42 -5.42 -16.95 4.48
CA ARG A 42 -5.34 -18.22 5.22
C ARG A 42 -5.12 -18.02 6.72
N LEU A 43 -4.40 -16.97 7.12
CA LEU A 43 -4.08 -16.69 8.52
C LEU A 43 -5.19 -15.92 9.25
N SER A 44 -5.74 -14.87 8.63
CA SER A 44 -6.75 -13.99 9.27
C SER A 44 -8.18 -14.37 8.93
N GLY A 45 -8.45 -14.98 7.77
CA GLY A 45 -9.80 -15.30 7.30
C GLY A 45 -10.68 -14.08 6.93
N ASP A 46 -10.18 -12.85 7.12
CA ASP A 46 -10.96 -11.62 6.96
C ASP A 46 -10.38 -10.72 5.85
N PRO A 47 -11.07 -10.58 4.70
CA PRO A 47 -10.61 -9.77 3.56
C PRO A 47 -10.43 -8.31 3.93
N HIS A 48 -11.36 -7.76 4.71
CA HIS A 48 -11.35 -6.35 5.08
C HIS A 48 -10.11 -5.97 5.89
N ARG A 49 -9.73 -6.80 6.87
CA ARG A 49 -8.55 -6.62 7.70
C ARG A 49 -7.25 -6.71 6.91
N VAL A 50 -7.16 -7.62 5.94
CA VAL A 50 -5.97 -7.72 5.09
C VAL A 50 -5.88 -6.53 4.14
N LEU A 51 -6.99 -6.09 3.55
CA LEU A 51 -7.03 -4.89 2.72
C LEU A 51 -6.69 -3.63 3.53
N HIS A 52 -7.18 -3.50 4.76
CA HIS A 52 -6.81 -2.43 5.69
C HIS A 52 -5.31 -2.41 5.98
N ARG A 53 -4.72 -3.55 6.31
CA ARG A 53 -3.27 -3.65 6.53
C ARG A 53 -2.47 -3.26 5.29
N MET A 54 -2.93 -3.70 4.12
CA MET A 54 -2.32 -3.27 2.85
C MET A 54 -2.46 -1.76 2.65
N MET A 55 -3.54 -1.12 3.11
CA MET A 55 -3.71 0.35 3.12
C MET A 55 -2.67 1.03 4.01
N GLU A 56 -2.45 0.52 5.20
CA GLU A 56 -1.46 1.08 6.13
C GLU A 56 -0.04 1.03 5.54
N CYS A 57 0.37 -0.10 4.95
CA CYS A 57 1.69 -0.21 4.31
C CYS A 57 1.86 0.71 3.11
N LEU A 58 0.82 0.88 2.29
CA LEU A 58 0.88 1.79 1.15
C LEU A 58 0.99 3.24 1.63
N ALA A 59 0.19 3.63 2.63
CA ALA A 59 0.24 4.97 3.20
C ALA A 59 1.63 5.26 3.80
N GLU A 60 2.24 4.31 4.48
CA GLU A 60 3.61 4.45 4.99
C GLU A 60 4.63 4.59 3.85
N SER A 61 4.52 3.77 2.81
CA SER A 61 5.43 3.80 1.66
C SER A 61 5.36 5.13 0.91
N LEU A 62 4.15 5.66 0.73
CA LEU A 62 3.91 6.98 0.16
C LEU A 62 4.50 8.08 1.05
N TRP A 63 4.24 8.04 2.36
CA TRP A 63 4.78 9.01 3.31
C TRP A 63 6.32 9.02 3.34
N ARG A 64 6.95 7.84 3.28
CA ARG A 64 8.42 7.70 3.18
C ARG A 64 8.93 8.28 1.87
N ALA A 65 8.26 8.00 0.75
CA ALA A 65 8.65 8.51 -0.56
C ALA A 65 8.62 10.04 -0.62
N GLU A 66 7.56 10.65 -0.08
CA GLU A 66 7.47 12.12 0.06
C GLU A 66 8.60 12.69 0.90
N ARG A 67 8.82 12.09 2.07
CA ARG A 67 9.83 12.54 3.01
C ARG A 67 11.23 12.46 2.42
N ASP A 68 11.56 11.38 1.72
CA ASP A 68 12.85 11.17 1.06
C ASP A 68 12.95 11.89 -0.28
N ARG A 69 11.89 12.58 -0.74
CA ARG A 69 11.78 13.18 -2.09
C ARG A 69 12.12 12.20 -3.21
N ARG A 70 11.74 10.94 -3.03
CA ARG A 70 11.88 9.87 -4.02
C ARG A 70 10.54 9.50 -4.59
N LEU A 71 10.56 8.88 -5.77
CA LEU A 71 9.37 8.25 -6.32
C LEU A 71 8.90 7.13 -5.38
N PRO A 72 7.58 6.96 -5.22
CA PRO A 72 7.04 5.84 -4.48
C PRO A 72 7.52 4.54 -5.12
N ASP A 73 8.10 3.70 -4.28
CA ASP A 73 8.80 2.51 -4.71
C ASP A 73 7.98 1.26 -4.34
N GLU A 74 7.75 0.43 -5.33
CA GLU A 74 6.95 -0.80 -5.21
C GLU A 74 7.62 -1.83 -4.28
N GLU A 75 8.96 -1.86 -4.20
CA GLU A 75 9.68 -2.75 -3.28
C GLU A 75 9.48 -2.34 -1.82
N THR A 76 9.47 -1.04 -1.52
CA THR A 76 9.21 -0.54 -0.15
C THR A 76 7.83 -0.98 0.33
N TYR A 77 6.83 -0.94 -0.56
CA TYR A 77 5.49 -1.43 -0.26
C TYR A 77 5.46 -2.94 -0.03
N LEU A 78 6.11 -3.73 -0.89
CA LEU A 78 6.22 -5.18 -0.71
C LEU A 78 6.99 -5.56 0.55
N ASP A 79 8.09 -4.88 0.90
CA ASP A 79 8.85 -5.12 2.12
C ASP A 79 7.97 -4.92 3.37
N CYS A 80 7.20 -3.83 3.39
CA CYS A 80 6.25 -3.58 4.48
C CYS A 80 5.23 -4.72 4.62
N LEU A 81 4.70 -5.22 3.49
CA LEU A 81 3.77 -6.35 3.51
C LEU A 81 4.45 -7.64 3.98
N VAL A 82 5.64 -7.97 3.49
CA VAL A 82 6.38 -9.20 3.85
C VAL A 82 6.77 -9.23 5.33
N ARG A 83 6.95 -8.07 5.97
CA ARG A 83 7.26 -7.96 7.40
C ARG A 83 6.07 -8.21 8.34
N MET A 84 4.84 -8.35 7.81
CA MET A 84 3.63 -8.63 8.60
C MET A 84 3.42 -10.11 8.92
#